data_AF-A0A1Y1HZU9-F1
#
_entry.id   AF-A0A1Y1HZU9-F1
#
_cell.length_a   1.000
_cell.length_b   1.000
_cell.length_c   1.000
_cell.angle_alpha   90.00
_cell.angle_beta   90.00
_cell.angle_gamma   90.00
#
_symmetry.space_group_name_H-M   'P 1'
#
loop_
_entity.id
_entity.type
_entity.pdbx_description
1 polymer ?
#
loop_
_entity_poly.entity_id
_entity_poly.type
_entity_poly.pdbx_seq_one_letter_code
_entity_poly.pdbx_strand_id
1 'polypeptide(L)'
;MVLTCRAASDVAQSSDRGQGSQNKEGSRKKRIAVFVSGGGSNYKAIQAAIDAGKVNGEVVAVISDKPGCKATEFASEKGVHVSAYPKSAKFAPEGLSAEDLVQLLREKKVDIVLLAGFLKLLPAELVKAFPQAILNIHPALLPAFGGKGFYGLRVHSAVIKSGAWFSGPTVHFIDENYDAGVIVAQRIVRVLPTDTPEELQARVLKEEHYLYPIVVSALCDGRIRWRDDGVPILEDYMHSSPTELPETSSCRNVQAII
;
A
#
# COMPACT_ATOMS: atom_id res chain seq x y z
N MET A 1 36.32 -9.49 60.34
CA MET A 1 35.65 -8.72 59.27
C MET A 1 34.96 -9.75 58.37
N VAL A 2 33.84 -10.29 58.84
CA VAL A 2 32.45 -9.92 58.47
C VAL A 2 31.97 -10.68 57.22
N LEU A 3 31.04 -11.62 57.50
CA LEU A 3 30.10 -12.35 56.66
C LEU A 3 30.58 -13.40 55.63
N THR A 4 30.61 -14.65 56.07
CA THR A 4 30.25 -15.82 55.24
C THR A 4 28.77 -16.13 55.43
N CYS A 5 27.96 -16.01 54.38
CA CYS A 5 26.53 -16.28 54.43
C CYS A 5 26.24 -17.79 54.27
N ARG A 6 25.40 -18.33 55.15
CA ARG A 6 24.92 -19.72 55.16
C ARG A 6 23.82 -19.93 54.12
N ALA A 7 23.74 -21.16 53.61
CA ALA A 7 22.63 -21.66 52.82
C ALA A 7 21.38 -21.96 53.68
N ALA A 8 20.20 -21.83 53.08
CA ALA A 8 18.95 -22.48 53.51
C ALA A 8 18.05 -22.77 52.28
N SER A 9 18.00 -24.06 51.94
CA SER A 9 16.89 -24.92 51.47
C SER A 9 15.61 -24.35 50.81
N ASP A 10 15.33 -24.91 49.63
CA ASP A 10 14.07 -25.45 49.07
C ASP A 10 12.73 -24.71 49.25
N VAL A 11 12.14 -24.29 48.12
CA VAL A 11 10.71 -24.48 47.80
C VAL A 11 10.57 -24.82 46.31
N ALA A 12 9.72 -25.82 46.06
CA ALA A 12 9.51 -26.52 44.79
C ALA A 12 8.53 -25.83 43.83
N GLN A 13 8.54 -26.32 42.57
CA GLN A 13 7.47 -26.27 41.54
C GLN A 13 7.19 -24.85 40.97
N SER A 14 6.87 -24.64 39.69
CA SER A 14 6.25 -25.47 38.66
C SER A 14 6.58 -24.89 37.27
N SER A 15 6.50 -25.77 36.27
CA SER A 15 6.18 -25.52 34.86
C SER A 15 5.62 -24.14 34.50
N ASP A 16 6.15 -23.49 33.47
CA ASP A 16 5.50 -23.47 32.15
C ASP A 16 6.42 -22.84 31.10
N ARG A 17 6.92 -23.65 30.15
CA ARG A 17 7.54 -23.15 28.92
C ARG A 17 6.46 -23.20 27.85
N GLY A 18 5.90 -22.04 27.51
CA GLY A 18 5.08 -21.92 26.33
C GLY A 18 4.17 -20.72 26.40
N GLN A 19 4.58 -19.60 25.80
CA GLN A 19 3.63 -18.60 25.35
C GLN A 19 4.27 -17.78 24.23
N GLY A 20 3.74 -17.93 23.02
CA GLY A 20 4.21 -17.21 21.85
C GLY A 20 3.62 -17.67 20.52
N SER A 21 2.36 -18.12 20.50
CA SER A 21 1.59 -18.23 19.26
C SER A 21 0.10 -18.18 19.61
N GLN A 22 -0.41 -16.97 19.82
CA GLN A 22 -1.85 -16.72 19.81
C GLN A 22 -2.29 -16.71 18.35
N ASN A 23 -2.91 -17.81 17.91
CA ASN A 23 -3.63 -17.88 16.64
C ASN A 23 -4.67 -16.74 16.59
N LYS A 24 -4.57 -15.83 15.62
CA LYS A 24 -5.62 -14.83 15.30
C LYS A 24 -6.79 -15.52 14.58
N GLU A 25 -7.47 -16.41 15.27
CA GLU A 25 -8.70 -17.04 14.79
C GLU A 25 -9.88 -16.19 15.31
N GLY A 26 -10.47 -15.35 14.44
CA GLY A 26 -11.69 -14.58 14.78
C GLY A 26 -11.74 -13.10 14.40
N SER A 27 -10.73 -12.53 13.75
CA SER A 27 -10.82 -11.16 13.21
C SER A 27 -11.68 -11.13 11.94
N ARG A 28 -12.80 -10.39 11.96
CA ARG A 28 -13.64 -10.16 10.78
C ARG A 28 -12.81 -9.58 9.63
N LYS A 29 -12.94 -10.17 8.43
CA LYS A 29 -12.37 -9.62 7.18
C LYS A 29 -12.75 -8.15 7.01
N LYS A 30 -11.76 -7.31 6.71
CA LYS A 30 -12.01 -5.89 6.39
C LYS A 30 -12.67 -5.77 5.02
N ARG A 31 -13.65 -4.88 4.92
CA ARG A 31 -14.39 -4.62 3.68
C ARG A 31 -13.69 -3.50 2.93
N ILE A 32 -13.26 -3.80 1.72
CA ILE A 32 -12.37 -2.96 0.93
C ILE A 32 -13.13 -2.39 -0.27
N ALA A 33 -13.02 -1.10 -0.50
CA ALA A 33 -13.37 -0.48 -1.77
C ALA A 33 -12.11 -0.15 -2.56
N VAL A 34 -12.06 -0.51 -3.84
CA VAL A 34 -10.89 -0.25 -4.70
C VAL A 34 -11.25 0.76 -5.78
N PHE A 35 -10.45 1.81 -5.91
CA PHE A 35 -10.63 2.88 -6.88
C PHE A 35 -9.62 2.72 -8.02
N VAL A 36 -10.09 2.82 -9.27
CA VAL A 36 -9.30 2.49 -10.47
C VAL A 36 -9.61 3.42 -11.65
N SER A 37 -8.65 3.61 -12.56
CA SER A 37 -8.85 4.40 -13.79
C SER A 37 -8.41 3.68 -15.08
N GLY A 38 -8.22 2.36 -15.05
CA GLY A 38 -7.65 1.63 -16.20
C GLY A 38 -7.45 0.13 -15.97
N GLY A 39 -6.22 -0.35 -16.17
CA GLY A 39 -5.89 -1.78 -16.25
C GLY A 39 -6.09 -2.59 -14.95
N GLY A 40 -6.02 -1.92 -13.79
CA GLY A 40 -6.27 -2.54 -12.49
C GLY A 40 -5.22 -3.57 -12.07
N SER A 41 -3.96 -3.45 -12.50
CA SER A 41 -2.90 -4.41 -12.15
C SER A 41 -2.65 -4.48 -10.63
N ASN A 42 -2.63 -3.32 -9.95
CA ASN A 42 -2.58 -3.26 -8.48
C ASN A 42 -3.81 -3.89 -7.82
N TYR A 43 -5.02 -3.63 -8.36
CA TYR A 43 -6.23 -4.29 -7.87
C TYR A 43 -6.13 -5.82 -7.99
N LYS A 44 -5.66 -6.34 -9.13
CA LYS A 44 -5.46 -7.77 -9.34
C LYS A 44 -4.42 -8.37 -8.39
N ALA A 45 -3.33 -7.65 -8.11
CA ALA A 45 -2.34 -8.08 -7.13
C ALA A 45 -2.93 -8.17 -5.70
N ILE A 46 -3.73 -7.18 -5.30
CA ILE A 46 -4.45 -7.20 -4.02
C ILE A 46 -5.45 -8.36 -3.97
N GLN A 47 -6.25 -8.56 -5.03
CA GLN A 47 -7.20 -9.67 -5.10
C GLN A 47 -6.50 -11.02 -5.02
N ALA A 48 -5.37 -11.21 -5.71
CA ALA A 48 -4.58 -12.42 -5.62
C ALA A 48 -4.06 -12.67 -4.19
N ALA A 49 -3.66 -11.61 -3.47
CA ALA A 49 -3.23 -11.73 -2.08
C ALA A 49 -4.39 -12.07 -1.13
N ILE A 50 -5.60 -11.55 -1.39
CA ILE A 50 -6.83 -11.93 -0.67
C ILE A 50 -7.17 -13.40 -0.93
N ASP A 51 -7.18 -13.82 -2.19
CA ASP A 51 -7.49 -15.20 -2.61
C ASP A 51 -6.49 -16.19 -1.99
N ALA A 52 -5.23 -15.77 -1.81
CA ALA A 52 -4.17 -16.54 -1.15
C ALA A 52 -4.18 -16.45 0.39
N GLY A 53 -5.14 -15.75 1.00
CA GLY A 53 -5.23 -15.60 2.47
C GLY A 53 -4.15 -14.72 3.10
N LYS A 54 -3.36 -13.97 2.31
CA LYS A 54 -2.30 -13.06 2.79
C LYS A 54 -2.82 -11.71 3.24
N VAL A 55 -4.01 -11.33 2.78
CA VAL A 55 -4.73 -10.12 3.17
C VAL A 55 -6.05 -10.55 3.81
N ASN A 56 -6.26 -10.20 5.09
CA ASN A 56 -7.51 -10.47 5.79
C ASN A 56 -8.61 -9.45 5.42
N GLY A 57 -8.97 -9.43 4.14
CA GLY A 57 -9.92 -8.49 3.57
C GLY A 57 -10.83 -9.13 2.51
N GLU A 58 -11.87 -8.40 2.13
CA GLU A 58 -12.77 -8.71 1.03
C GLU A 58 -13.05 -7.45 0.22
N VAL A 59 -12.92 -7.51 -1.11
CA VAL A 59 -13.29 -6.38 -1.97
C VAL A 59 -14.79 -6.40 -2.20
N VAL A 60 -15.47 -5.35 -1.73
CA VAL A 60 -16.94 -5.27 -1.74
C VAL A 60 -17.47 -4.25 -2.75
N ALA A 61 -16.61 -3.35 -3.22
CA ALA A 61 -16.92 -2.36 -4.23
C ALA A 61 -15.68 -1.99 -5.04
N VAL A 62 -15.88 -1.74 -6.34
CA VAL A 62 -14.89 -1.12 -7.23
C VAL A 62 -15.47 0.15 -7.81
N ILE A 63 -14.75 1.25 -7.65
CA ILE A 63 -15.14 2.58 -8.09
C ILE A 63 -14.23 3.02 -9.23
N SER A 64 -14.79 3.51 -10.33
CA SER A 64 -14.00 3.90 -11.51
C SER A 64 -14.48 5.20 -12.13
N ASP A 65 -13.53 6.05 -12.57
CA ASP A 65 -13.83 7.21 -13.41
C ASP A 65 -13.96 6.85 -14.90
N LYS A 66 -13.69 5.59 -15.24
CA LYS A 66 -13.83 5.02 -16.58
C LYS A 66 -14.66 3.72 -16.50
N PRO A 67 -15.99 3.82 -16.64
CA PRO A 67 -16.85 2.63 -16.74
C PRO A 67 -16.39 1.72 -17.88
N GLY A 68 -16.42 0.41 -17.67
CA GLY A 68 -16.01 -0.58 -18.69
C GLY A 68 -14.50 -0.66 -18.92
N CYS A 69 -13.66 -0.17 -18.00
CA CYS A 69 -12.23 -0.48 -18.05
C CYS A 69 -11.95 -1.91 -17.58
N LYS A 70 -10.78 -2.45 -17.94
CA LYS A 70 -10.36 -3.81 -17.60
C LYS A 70 -10.45 -4.15 -16.11
N ALA A 71 -10.25 -3.15 -15.24
CA ALA A 71 -10.40 -3.34 -13.79
C ALA A 71 -11.86 -3.57 -13.37
N THR A 72 -12.81 -2.85 -13.98
CA THR A 72 -14.25 -3.01 -13.70
C THR A 72 -14.81 -4.29 -14.30
N GLU A 73 -14.34 -4.72 -15.46
CA GLU A 73 -14.69 -6.03 -16.05
C GLU A 73 -14.27 -7.17 -15.11
N PHE A 74 -13.02 -7.14 -14.66
CA PHE A 74 -12.49 -8.11 -13.69
C PHE A 74 -13.28 -8.12 -12.37
N ALA A 75 -13.74 -6.96 -11.89
CA ALA A 75 -14.58 -6.87 -10.70
C ALA A 75 -15.94 -7.55 -10.92
N SER A 76 -16.60 -7.29 -12.06
CA SER A 76 -17.87 -7.90 -12.42
C SER A 76 -17.77 -9.42 -12.57
N GLU A 77 -16.70 -9.93 -13.17
CA GLU A 77 -16.42 -11.38 -13.28
C GLU A 77 -16.31 -12.06 -11.90
N LYS A 78 -15.83 -11.32 -10.89
CA LYS A 78 -15.73 -11.78 -9.49
C LYS A 78 -17.02 -11.54 -8.69
N GLY A 79 -18.07 -10.98 -9.30
CA GLY A 79 -19.32 -10.64 -8.63
C GLY A 79 -19.23 -9.44 -7.67
N VAL A 80 -18.20 -8.61 -7.81
CA VAL A 80 -17.98 -7.41 -6.99
C VAL A 80 -18.83 -6.25 -7.53
N HIS A 81 -19.43 -5.47 -6.63
CA HIS A 81 -20.22 -4.30 -7.02
C HIS A 81 -19.34 -3.25 -7.71
N VAL A 82 -19.77 -2.74 -8.87
CA VAL A 82 -19.07 -1.69 -9.61
C VAL A 82 -19.93 -0.43 -9.65
N SER A 83 -19.31 0.73 -9.40
CA SER A 83 -19.94 2.04 -9.57
C SER A 83 -19.00 3.03 -10.26
N ALA A 84 -19.59 4.00 -10.94
CA ALA A 84 -18.83 5.06 -11.59
C ALA A 84 -18.68 6.29 -10.68
N TYR A 85 -17.50 6.89 -10.64
CA TYR A 85 -17.26 8.17 -9.96
C TYR A 85 -16.05 8.88 -10.58
N PRO A 86 -16.11 10.20 -10.82
CA PRO A 86 -17.20 11.11 -10.50
C PRO A 86 -18.31 11.11 -11.55
N LYS A 87 -19.48 11.64 -11.19
CA LYS A 87 -20.53 12.00 -12.16
C LYS A 87 -19.96 12.90 -13.24
N SER A 88 -20.09 12.48 -14.49
CA SER A 88 -19.63 13.22 -15.67
C SER A 88 -20.66 13.08 -16.78
N ALA A 89 -21.31 14.17 -17.17
CA ALA A 89 -22.32 14.16 -18.22
C ALA A 89 -21.83 13.55 -19.56
N LYS A 90 -20.51 13.58 -19.82
CA LYS A 90 -19.90 13.08 -21.05
C LYS A 90 -19.38 11.64 -20.94
N PHE A 91 -18.83 11.26 -19.79
CA PHE A 91 -18.07 10.00 -19.66
C PHE A 91 -18.66 9.03 -18.63
N ALA A 92 -19.45 9.52 -17.68
CA ALA A 92 -20.09 8.73 -16.63
C ALA A 92 -21.39 9.44 -16.17
N PRO A 93 -22.45 9.49 -17.00
CA PRO A 93 -23.69 10.21 -16.64
C PRO A 93 -24.35 9.64 -15.38
N GLU A 94 -24.21 8.34 -15.18
CA GLU A 94 -24.66 7.57 -14.02
C GLU A 94 -23.64 7.57 -12.86
N GLY A 95 -22.56 8.35 -12.98
CA GLY A 95 -21.57 8.46 -11.91
C GLY A 95 -22.16 9.10 -10.67
N LEU A 96 -21.59 8.75 -9.52
CA LEU A 96 -22.03 9.21 -8.21
C LEU A 96 -21.59 10.66 -7.95
N SER A 97 -22.39 11.38 -7.15
CA SER A 97 -21.93 12.58 -6.46
C SER A 97 -20.93 12.21 -5.35
N ALA A 98 -20.31 13.21 -4.70
CA ALA A 98 -19.42 12.94 -3.57
C ALA A 98 -20.20 12.36 -2.38
N GLU A 99 -21.40 12.88 -2.13
CA GLU A 99 -22.31 12.47 -1.07
C GLU A 99 -22.82 11.04 -1.31
N ASP A 100 -23.26 10.74 -2.54
CA ASP A 100 -23.74 9.40 -2.91
C ASP A 100 -22.62 8.36 -2.85
N LEU A 101 -21.39 8.75 -3.20
CA LEU A 101 -20.22 7.88 -3.05
C LEU A 101 -19.99 7.52 -1.58
N VAL A 102 -19.99 8.50 -0.68
CA VAL A 102 -19.81 8.24 0.76
C VAL A 102 -20.94 7.37 1.30
N GLN A 103 -22.19 7.65 0.89
CA GLN A 103 -23.36 6.87 1.30
C GLN A 103 -23.25 5.41 0.83
N LEU A 104 -22.91 5.18 -0.43
CA LEU A 104 -22.69 3.83 -0.98
C LEU A 104 -21.63 3.07 -0.18
N LEU A 105 -20.48 3.69 0.09
CA LEU A 105 -19.40 3.03 0.83
C LEU A 105 -19.81 2.69 2.26
N ARG A 106 -20.60 3.56 2.92
CA ARG A 106 -21.17 3.30 4.25
C ARG A 106 -22.18 2.15 4.24
N GLU A 107 -23.10 2.12 3.28
CA GLU A 107 -24.08 1.03 3.11
C GLU A 107 -23.39 -0.31 2.86
N LYS A 108 -22.31 -0.29 2.07
CA LYS A 108 -21.45 -1.45 1.85
C LYS A 108 -20.55 -1.78 3.04
N LYS A 109 -20.61 -1.01 4.13
CA LYS A 109 -19.82 -1.16 5.36
C LYS A 109 -18.32 -1.23 5.08
N VAL A 110 -17.83 -0.39 4.17
CA VAL A 110 -16.42 -0.31 3.82
C VAL A 110 -15.60 0.12 5.03
N ASP A 111 -14.51 -0.60 5.27
CA ASP A 111 -13.53 -0.30 6.32
C ASP A 111 -12.31 0.44 5.74
N ILE A 112 -11.92 0.13 4.50
CA ILE A 112 -10.68 0.62 3.86
C ILE A 112 -10.95 0.98 2.40
N VAL A 113 -10.38 2.10 1.94
CA VAL A 113 -10.37 2.52 0.53
C VAL A 113 -8.94 2.41 -0.03
N LEU A 114 -8.80 1.79 -1.20
CA LEU A 114 -7.52 1.61 -1.87
C LEU A 114 -7.54 2.31 -3.23
N LEU A 115 -6.66 3.28 -3.44
CA LEU A 115 -6.42 3.86 -4.76
C LEU A 115 -5.41 2.99 -5.50
N ALA A 116 -5.87 2.28 -6.53
CA ALA A 116 -5.08 1.33 -7.32
C ALA A 116 -4.92 1.86 -8.75
N GLY A 117 -4.28 3.03 -8.87
CA GLY A 117 -4.16 3.79 -10.12
C GLY A 117 -5.39 4.64 -10.44
N PHE A 118 -6.02 5.20 -9.41
CA PHE A 118 -7.11 6.17 -9.57
C PHE A 118 -6.54 7.57 -9.84
N LEU A 119 -7.09 8.27 -10.84
CA LEU A 119 -6.49 9.50 -11.38
C LEU A 119 -7.26 10.79 -11.03
N LYS A 120 -8.32 10.70 -10.23
CA LYS A 120 -9.10 11.87 -9.81
C LYS A 120 -8.79 12.22 -8.36
N LEU A 121 -8.83 13.50 -8.05
CA LEU A 121 -8.79 13.97 -6.67
C LEU A 121 -9.99 13.39 -5.92
N LEU A 122 -9.76 12.91 -4.71
CA LEU A 122 -10.86 12.49 -3.85
C LEU A 122 -11.60 13.72 -3.30
N PRO A 123 -12.92 13.64 -3.14
CA PRO A 123 -13.69 14.71 -2.51
C PRO A 123 -13.36 14.76 -1.01
N ALA A 124 -13.36 15.95 -0.42
CA ALA A 124 -13.03 16.15 1.00
C ALA A 124 -13.99 15.38 1.93
N GLU A 125 -15.24 15.23 1.50
CA GLU A 125 -16.28 14.43 2.16
C GLU A 125 -15.83 12.97 2.35
N LEU A 126 -15.17 12.39 1.34
CA LEU A 126 -14.68 11.02 1.41
C LEU A 126 -13.47 10.92 2.34
N VAL A 127 -12.50 11.84 2.23
CA VAL A 127 -11.32 11.87 3.09
C VAL A 127 -11.72 11.99 4.57
N LYS A 128 -12.70 12.85 4.87
CA LYS A 128 -13.26 13.02 6.23
C LYS A 128 -14.05 11.81 6.71
N ALA A 129 -14.73 11.10 5.81
CA ALA A 129 -15.51 9.92 6.17
C ALA A 129 -14.65 8.68 6.46
N PHE A 130 -13.42 8.62 5.93
CA PHE A 130 -12.50 7.48 6.07
C PHE A 130 -11.12 7.93 6.60
N PRO A 131 -11.05 8.53 7.79
CA PRO A 131 -9.78 9.01 8.34
C PRO A 131 -8.81 7.84 8.55
N GLN A 132 -7.56 8.00 8.07
CA GLN A 132 -6.51 6.97 8.15
C GLN A 132 -6.93 5.60 7.58
N ALA A 133 -7.88 5.58 6.65
CA ALA A 133 -8.41 4.36 6.04
C ALA A 133 -8.34 4.38 4.51
N ILE A 134 -7.72 5.42 3.93
CA ILE A 134 -7.50 5.55 2.49
C ILE A 134 -6.02 5.42 2.20
N LEU A 135 -5.63 4.40 1.45
CA LEU A 135 -4.26 4.22 0.96
C LEU A 135 -4.18 4.51 -0.53
N ASN A 136 -3.04 5.05 -0.95
CA ASN A 136 -2.65 5.15 -2.35
C ASN A 136 -1.26 4.55 -2.56
N ILE A 137 -1.02 4.06 -3.77
CA ILE A 137 0.31 3.70 -4.24
C ILE A 137 0.71 4.63 -5.38
N HIS A 138 1.81 5.35 -5.19
CA HIS A 138 2.37 6.27 -6.16
C HIS A 138 3.66 5.70 -6.76
N PRO A 139 3.87 5.70 -8.09
CA PRO A 139 5.01 5.05 -8.74
C PRO A 139 6.30 5.91 -8.74
N ALA A 140 6.57 6.61 -7.64
CA ALA A 140 7.83 7.29 -7.36
C ALA A 140 8.11 7.34 -5.85
N LEU A 141 9.36 7.63 -5.48
CA LEU A 141 9.80 7.84 -4.11
C LEU A 141 9.36 9.24 -3.64
N LEU A 142 8.17 9.33 -3.05
CA LEU A 142 7.66 10.58 -2.49
C LEU A 142 8.62 11.15 -1.41
N PRO A 143 8.73 12.48 -1.28
CA PRO A 143 7.92 13.50 -1.97
C PRO A 143 8.34 13.79 -3.43
N ALA A 144 9.39 13.16 -3.93
CA ALA A 144 9.86 13.40 -5.30
C ALA A 144 8.86 12.86 -6.33
N PHE A 145 8.64 13.64 -7.39
CA PHE A 145 7.75 13.29 -8.51
C PHE A 145 6.31 12.94 -8.08
N GLY A 146 5.85 13.49 -6.96
CA GLY A 146 4.46 13.44 -6.51
C GLY A 146 3.67 14.68 -6.93
N GLY A 147 2.35 14.60 -6.80
CA GLY A 147 1.45 15.72 -7.01
C GLY A 147 0.83 15.78 -8.41
N LYS A 148 0.08 16.85 -8.65
CA LYS A 148 -0.73 17.01 -9.87
C LYS A 148 0.15 16.94 -11.14
N GLY A 149 -0.18 16.00 -12.02
CA GLY A 149 0.49 15.83 -13.32
C GLY A 149 1.48 14.67 -13.37
N PHE A 150 1.86 14.13 -12.21
CA PHE A 150 2.72 12.95 -12.10
C PHE A 150 1.87 11.68 -12.02
N TYR A 151 1.45 11.17 -13.17
CA TYR A 151 0.71 9.91 -13.25
C TYR A 151 1.07 9.11 -14.50
N GLY A 152 0.88 7.80 -14.44
CA GLY A 152 1.20 6.89 -15.55
C GLY A 152 2.66 7.05 -16.01
N LEU A 153 2.90 7.02 -17.33
CA LEU A 153 4.24 7.15 -17.90
C LEU A 153 4.94 8.49 -17.58
N ARG A 154 4.17 9.55 -17.27
CA ARG A 154 4.74 10.88 -17.00
C ARG A 154 5.68 10.87 -15.79
N VAL A 155 5.39 10.03 -14.79
CA VAL A 155 6.24 9.87 -13.60
C VAL A 155 7.60 9.32 -14.01
N HIS A 156 7.61 8.20 -14.72
CA HIS A 156 8.83 7.53 -15.14
C HIS A 156 9.66 8.39 -16.11
N SER A 157 9.00 9.10 -17.05
CA SER A 157 9.69 10.06 -17.92
C SER A 157 10.35 11.19 -17.12
N ALA A 158 9.69 11.70 -16.08
CA ALA A 158 10.24 12.76 -15.24
C ALA A 158 11.42 12.28 -14.40
N VAL A 159 11.33 11.07 -13.84
CA VAL A 159 12.43 10.43 -13.11
C VAL A 159 13.66 10.28 -14.01
N ILE A 160 13.51 9.71 -15.21
CA ILE A 160 14.62 9.54 -16.16
C ILE A 160 15.21 10.91 -16.53
N LYS A 161 14.36 11.89 -16.87
CA LYS A 161 14.79 13.23 -17.24
C LYS A 161 15.56 13.95 -16.13
N SER A 162 15.27 13.64 -14.86
CA SER A 162 15.96 14.24 -13.72
C SER A 162 17.40 13.74 -13.52
N GLY A 163 17.76 12.60 -14.13
CA GLY A 163 19.03 11.92 -13.87
C GLY A 163 19.08 11.15 -12.54
N ALA A 164 17.93 10.95 -11.88
CA ALA A 164 17.84 10.16 -10.66
C ALA A 164 18.30 8.72 -10.90
N TRP A 165 19.13 8.20 -10.00
CA TRP A 165 19.63 6.82 -10.04
C TRP A 165 18.65 5.81 -9.42
N PHE A 166 17.65 6.31 -8.70
CA PHE A 166 16.69 5.51 -7.97
C PHE A 166 15.27 6.02 -8.19
N SER A 167 14.34 5.07 -8.21
CA SER A 167 12.90 5.28 -8.23
C SER A 167 12.24 4.20 -7.38
N GLY A 168 10.93 4.03 -7.49
CA GLY A 168 10.20 2.94 -6.85
C GLY A 168 8.86 3.42 -6.31
N PRO A 169 8.04 2.50 -5.78
CA PRO A 169 6.72 2.86 -5.31
C PRO A 169 6.73 3.40 -3.88
N THR A 170 5.79 4.29 -3.60
CA THR A 170 5.45 4.73 -2.26
C THR A 170 4.00 4.39 -1.95
N VAL A 171 3.76 3.73 -0.82
CA VAL A 171 2.42 3.61 -0.24
C VAL A 171 2.27 4.65 0.85
N HIS A 172 1.21 5.44 0.79
CA HIS A 172 0.94 6.51 1.74
C HIS A 172 -0.57 6.61 2.03
N PHE A 173 -0.90 7.19 3.18
CA PHE A 173 -2.28 7.59 3.46
C PHE A 173 -2.65 8.81 2.61
N ILE A 174 -3.93 8.94 2.27
CA ILE A 174 -4.44 10.08 1.52
C ILE A 174 -4.93 11.19 2.45
N ASP A 175 -4.62 12.44 2.08
CA ASP A 175 -5.23 13.66 2.62
C ASP A 175 -5.98 14.41 1.51
N GLU A 176 -6.32 15.69 1.73
CA GLU A 176 -7.03 16.50 0.73
C GLU A 176 -6.14 16.93 -0.46
N ASN A 177 -4.84 16.64 -0.42
CA ASN A 177 -3.85 17.03 -1.42
C ASN A 177 -3.32 15.82 -2.20
N TYR A 178 -2.83 16.03 -3.42
CA TYR A 178 -2.21 14.97 -4.19
C TYR A 178 -0.87 14.57 -3.58
N ASP A 179 -0.72 13.28 -3.24
CA ASP A 179 0.52 12.63 -2.83
C ASP A 179 1.28 13.32 -1.68
N ALA A 180 0.56 14.01 -0.80
CA ALA A 180 1.13 14.75 0.33
C ALA A 180 0.92 14.07 1.69
N GLY A 181 0.07 13.03 1.75
CA GLY A 181 -0.20 12.33 2.98
C GLY A 181 0.99 11.49 3.47
N VAL A 182 0.91 11.08 4.73
CA VAL A 182 2.03 10.43 5.43
C VAL A 182 2.40 9.08 4.80
N ILE A 183 3.70 8.92 4.56
CA ILE A 183 4.28 7.72 3.93
C ILE A 183 4.23 6.55 4.90
N VAL A 184 3.72 5.41 4.44
CA VAL A 184 3.69 4.15 5.20
C VAL A 184 4.90 3.29 4.88
N ALA A 185 5.21 3.11 3.60
CA ALA A 185 6.34 2.30 3.16
C ALA A 185 6.78 2.68 1.74
N GLN A 186 8.05 2.41 1.44
CA GLN A 186 8.66 2.60 0.13
C GLN A 186 9.51 1.39 -0.25
N ARG A 187 9.68 1.17 -1.55
CA ARG A 187 10.69 0.26 -2.10
C ARG A 187 11.48 0.97 -3.18
N ILE A 188 12.74 0.58 -3.34
CA ILE A 188 13.67 1.23 -4.27
C ILE A 188 13.91 0.30 -5.46
N VAL A 189 13.90 0.88 -6.65
CA VAL A 189 14.43 0.27 -7.87
C VAL A 189 15.53 1.17 -8.44
N ARG A 190 16.53 0.55 -9.05
CA ARG A 190 17.55 1.29 -9.80
C ARG A 190 16.97 1.80 -11.11
N VAL A 191 17.32 3.03 -11.47
CA VAL A 191 17.12 3.59 -12.81
C VAL A 191 18.38 3.31 -13.62
N LEU A 192 18.24 2.68 -14.78
CA LEU A 192 19.36 2.37 -15.65
C LEU A 192 19.59 3.53 -16.64
N PRO A 193 20.84 3.81 -17.03
CA PRO A 193 21.15 4.89 -17.98
C PRO A 193 20.44 4.77 -19.34
N THR A 194 19.99 3.57 -19.70
CA THR A 194 19.34 3.25 -20.97
C THR A 194 17.83 3.00 -20.82
N ASP A 195 17.25 3.21 -19.63
CA ASP A 195 15.83 2.95 -19.42
C ASP A 195 14.97 3.84 -20.33
N THR A 196 14.02 3.20 -21.00
CA THR A 196 12.79 3.86 -21.47
C THR A 196 11.81 4.05 -20.30
N PRO A 197 10.86 5.00 -20.37
CA PRO A 197 9.81 5.15 -19.36
C PRO A 197 9.02 3.86 -19.09
N GLU A 198 8.78 3.06 -20.12
CA GLU A 198 8.05 1.79 -20.06
C GLU A 198 8.85 0.69 -19.32
N GLU A 199 10.16 0.61 -19.54
CA GLU A 199 11.04 -0.33 -18.82
C GLU A 199 11.13 0.03 -17.34
N LEU A 200 11.31 1.31 -17.04
CA LEU A 200 11.29 1.78 -15.64
C LEU A 200 9.93 1.53 -15.01
N GLN A 201 8.83 1.81 -15.72
CA GLN A 201 7.47 1.50 -15.26
C GLN A 201 7.32 0.02 -14.93
N ALA A 202 7.73 -0.88 -15.83
CA ALA A 202 7.61 -2.31 -15.61
C ALA A 202 8.41 -2.77 -14.38
N ARG A 203 9.55 -2.16 -14.11
CA ARG A 203 10.36 -2.43 -12.91
C ARG A 203 9.69 -1.92 -11.64
N VAL A 204 9.20 -0.67 -11.63
CA VAL A 204 8.47 -0.08 -10.49
C VAL A 204 7.19 -0.87 -10.21
N LEU A 205 6.44 -1.27 -11.24
CA LEU A 205 5.18 -1.98 -11.11
C LEU A 205 5.32 -3.35 -10.42
N LYS A 206 6.45 -4.05 -10.61
CA LYS A 206 6.74 -5.28 -9.86
C LYS A 206 6.84 -5.01 -8.36
N GLU A 207 7.52 -3.93 -7.98
CA GLU A 207 7.62 -3.53 -6.59
C GLU A 207 6.27 -3.01 -6.06
N GLU A 208 5.43 -2.40 -6.89
CA GLU A 208 4.06 -2.03 -6.50
C GLU A 208 3.23 -3.26 -6.12
N HIS A 209 3.25 -4.29 -6.97
CA HIS A 209 2.51 -5.55 -6.75
C HIS A 209 3.01 -6.31 -5.54
N TYR A 210 4.26 -6.08 -5.13
CA TYR A 210 4.82 -6.62 -3.89
C TYR A 210 4.44 -5.78 -2.67
N LEU A 211 4.68 -4.47 -2.73
CA LEU A 211 4.55 -3.57 -1.59
C LEU A 211 3.09 -3.35 -1.19
N TYR A 212 2.21 -3.13 -2.17
CA TYR A 212 0.84 -2.71 -1.86
C TYR A 212 0.09 -3.77 -1.05
N PRO A 213 0.08 -5.07 -1.43
CA PRO A 213 -0.59 -6.09 -0.63
C PRO A 213 -0.03 -6.24 0.79
N ILE A 214 1.27 -6.02 1.00
CA ILE A 214 1.88 -6.08 2.34
C ILE A 214 1.32 -4.97 3.24
N VAL A 215 1.28 -3.74 2.74
CA VAL A 215 0.76 -2.60 3.50
C VAL A 215 -0.74 -2.75 3.75
N VAL A 216 -1.50 -3.22 2.74
CA VAL A 216 -2.94 -3.48 2.88
C VAL A 216 -3.20 -4.57 3.93
N SER A 217 -2.44 -5.67 3.90
CA SER A 217 -2.51 -6.74 4.90
C SER A 217 -2.31 -6.18 6.31
N ALA A 218 -1.28 -5.36 6.50
CA ALA A 218 -1.01 -4.77 7.81
C ALA A 218 -2.09 -3.79 8.28
N LEU A 219 -2.64 -2.97 7.37
CA LEU A 219 -3.78 -2.12 7.70
C LEU A 219 -5.00 -2.97 8.09
N CYS A 220 -5.25 -4.09 7.41
CA CYS A 220 -6.34 -4.99 7.76
C CYS A 220 -6.17 -5.61 9.15
N ASP A 221 -4.94 -5.99 9.50
CA ASP A 221 -4.60 -6.69 10.73
C ASP A 221 -4.38 -5.77 11.93
N GLY A 222 -4.38 -4.45 11.73
CA GLY A 222 -4.05 -3.46 12.75
C GLY A 222 -2.56 -3.40 13.10
N ARG A 223 -1.68 -3.73 12.16
CA ARG A 223 -0.21 -3.77 12.29
C ARG A 223 0.48 -2.46 11.85
N ILE A 224 -0.26 -1.36 11.78
CA ILE A 224 0.28 -0.02 11.57
C ILE A 224 0.16 0.75 12.89
N ARG A 225 1.28 0.93 13.58
CA ARG A 225 1.36 1.80 14.76
C ARG A 225 1.60 3.24 14.34
N TRP A 226 1.32 4.16 15.24
CA TRP A 226 1.61 5.57 15.06
C TRP A 226 2.62 6.03 16.10
N ARG A 227 3.62 6.77 15.63
CA ARG A 227 4.49 7.57 16.51
C ARG A 227 3.74 8.80 17.00
N ASP A 228 4.23 9.41 18.07
CA ASP A 228 3.64 10.62 18.65
C ASP A 228 3.66 11.82 17.68
N ASP A 229 4.57 11.82 16.69
CA ASP A 229 4.67 12.83 15.64
C ASP A 229 3.78 12.55 14.42
N GLY A 230 2.92 11.53 14.48
CA GLY A 230 1.99 11.18 13.40
C GLY A 230 2.62 10.39 12.27
N VAL A 231 3.84 9.87 12.42
CA VAL A 231 4.47 8.99 11.42
C VAL A 231 4.04 7.54 11.64
N PRO A 232 3.50 6.84 10.62
CA PRO A 232 3.13 5.44 10.75
C PRO A 232 4.37 4.53 10.79
N ILE A 233 4.29 3.46 11.58
CA ILE A 233 5.28 2.38 11.65
C ILE A 233 4.56 1.09 11.26
N LEU A 234 5.03 0.47 10.19
CA LEU A 234 4.59 -0.85 9.76
C LEU A 234 5.30 -1.92 10.59
N GLU A 235 4.58 -2.58 11.51
CA GLU A 235 5.11 -3.69 12.29
C GLU A 235 5.56 -4.80 11.31
N ASP A 236 6.79 -5.30 11.48
CA ASP A 236 7.46 -6.34 10.69
C ASP A 236 8.14 -5.93 9.38
N TYR A 237 7.91 -4.73 8.83
CA TYR A 237 8.58 -4.30 7.58
C TYR A 237 10.09 -4.05 7.74
N MET A 238 10.53 -3.73 8.95
CA MET A 238 11.94 -3.45 9.26
C MET A 238 12.78 -4.73 9.47
N HIS A 239 12.15 -5.91 9.62
CA HIS A 239 12.85 -7.17 9.89
C HIS A 239 13.04 -8.04 8.66
N SER A 240 12.37 -7.74 7.54
CA SER A 240 12.73 -8.30 6.25
C SER A 240 13.95 -7.55 5.71
N SER A 241 15.14 -7.98 6.12
CA SER A 241 16.35 -7.67 5.36
C SER A 241 16.09 -8.01 3.89
N PRO A 242 16.41 -7.14 2.91
CA PRO A 242 16.53 -7.60 1.54
C PRO A 242 17.62 -8.66 1.54
N THR A 243 17.23 -9.92 1.54
CA THR A 243 18.13 -11.05 1.37
C THR A 243 18.81 -10.83 0.03
N GLU A 244 20.09 -10.50 0.11
CA GLU A 244 21.08 -10.54 -0.95
C GLU A 244 20.73 -9.72 -2.20
N LEU A 245 21.32 -8.52 -2.29
CA LEU A 245 21.73 -8.00 -3.60
C LEU A 245 22.50 -9.14 -4.30
N PRO A 246 22.16 -9.53 -5.53
CA PRO A 246 22.91 -10.58 -6.23
C PRO A 246 24.37 -10.14 -6.25
N GLU A 247 25.26 -10.98 -5.71
CA GLU A 247 26.69 -10.77 -5.78
C GLU A 247 27.08 -10.66 -7.25
N THR A 248 27.20 -9.44 -7.76
CA THR A 248 27.88 -9.21 -9.03
C THR A 248 29.36 -9.35 -8.72
N SER A 249 29.85 -10.58 -8.89
CA SER A 249 31.27 -10.85 -9.07
C SER A 249 31.85 -9.89 -10.11
N SER A 250 32.88 -9.16 -9.71
CA SER A 250 33.68 -8.19 -10.47
C SER A 250 33.24 -6.72 -10.40
N CYS A 251 33.58 -6.07 -9.28
CA CYS A 251 34.11 -4.70 -9.30
C CYS A 251 35.24 -4.59 -8.27
N ARG A 252 36.49 -4.82 -8.73
CA ARG A 252 37.68 -4.40 -7.99
C ARG A 252 37.77 -2.87 -8.07
N ASN A 253 38.11 -2.26 -6.94
CA ASN A 253 38.62 -0.90 -6.77
C ASN A 253 37.68 0.26 -7.13
N VAL A 254 36.99 0.79 -6.12
CA VAL A 254 36.78 2.25 -6.01
C VAL A 254 37.16 2.64 -4.58
N GLN A 255 38.31 3.29 -4.42
CA GLN A 255 38.66 4.02 -3.20
C GLN A 255 37.60 5.12 -3.01
N ALA A 256 37.00 5.15 -1.83
CA ALA A 256 36.18 6.26 -1.40
C ALA A 256 37.05 7.52 -1.33
N ILE A 257 36.74 8.50 -2.17
CA ILE A 257 37.16 9.89 -1.95
C ILE A 257 36.07 10.48 -1.06
N ILE A 258 36.43 10.74 0.20
CA ILE A 258 35.73 11.67 1.09
C ILE A 258 36.37 13.05 0.86
#